data_AF-A0A378MRY5-F1
#
_entry.id   AF-A0A378MRY5-F1
#
_cell.length_a   1.000
_cell.length_b   1.000
_cell.length_c   1.000
_cell.angle_alpha   90.00
_cell.angle_beta   90.00
_cell.angle_gamma   90.00
#
_symmetry.space_group_name_H-M   'P 1'
#
loop_
_entity.id
_entity.type
_entity.pdbx_description
1 polymer ?
#
loop_
_entity_poly.entity_id
_entity_poly.type
_entity_poly.pdbx_seq_one_letter_code
_entity_poly.pdbx_strand_id
1 'polypeptide(L)'
;MKRLLPFLTELDAWVEELTELKQMTLDSRQVQAGDLFVALKGHQVDGRKFIPNAIEQGAAIILAEADEDQPEIELDPKFAKFNLDRTACCKVVSVPRLPKLLSEIAGALYHNPSHKLTLAGITGTNGKTTTAQLLAQWHNLLGGKSAVMGTIATVCTDKCKKR
;
A
#
# COMPACT_ATOMS: atom_id res chain seq x y z
N MET A 1 -4.26 13.09 -3.74
CA MET A 1 -5.08 12.55 -2.65
C MET A 1 -6.55 12.32 -2.96
N LYS A 2 -7.15 12.94 -4.00
CA LYS A 2 -8.58 12.77 -4.33
C LYS A 2 -9.08 11.33 -4.66
N ARG A 3 -8.19 10.33 -4.59
CA ARG A 3 -8.41 8.95 -5.08
C ARG A 3 -8.57 7.90 -3.99
N LEU A 4 -8.21 8.24 -2.75
CA LEU A 4 -8.47 7.38 -1.59
C LEU A 4 -9.83 7.67 -0.96
N LEU A 5 -10.48 8.78 -1.33
CA LEU A 5 -11.81 9.16 -0.84
C LEU A 5 -12.92 8.13 -1.03
N PRO A 6 -12.97 7.34 -2.12
CA PRO A 6 -13.98 6.29 -2.23
C PRO A 6 -13.90 5.25 -1.09
N PHE A 7 -12.71 5.11 -0.50
CA PHE A 7 -12.44 4.15 0.57
C PHE A 7 -12.43 4.80 1.94
N LEU A 8 -12.26 6.11 2.02
CA LEU A 8 -12.07 6.84 3.26
C LEU A 8 -12.94 8.10 3.20
N THR A 9 -14.26 7.92 3.14
CA THR A 9 -15.23 9.02 3.10
C THR A 9 -15.11 9.94 4.31
N GLU A 10 -14.67 9.43 5.46
CA GLU A 10 -14.38 10.29 6.63
C GLU A 10 -13.16 11.20 6.43
N LEU A 11 -12.27 10.88 5.47
CA LEU A 11 -11.15 11.75 5.12
C LEU A 11 -11.57 12.90 4.19
N ASP A 12 -12.79 12.93 3.62
CA ASP A 12 -13.25 14.06 2.78
C ASP A 12 -13.01 15.42 3.46
N ALA A 13 -13.30 15.50 4.77
CA ALA A 13 -13.12 16.71 5.55
C ALA A 13 -11.65 17.11 5.81
N TRP A 14 -10.70 16.18 5.63
CA TRP A 14 -9.28 16.33 5.98
C TRP A 14 -8.37 16.28 4.74
N VAL A 15 -8.88 15.83 3.60
CA VAL A 15 -8.14 15.70 2.33
C VAL A 15 -7.71 17.06 1.79
N GLU A 16 -8.37 18.16 2.16
CA GLU A 16 -7.94 19.51 1.79
C GLU A 16 -6.68 19.98 2.55
N GLU A 17 -6.45 19.46 3.78
CA GLU A 17 -5.30 19.83 4.62
C GLU A 17 -4.12 18.86 4.48
N LEU A 18 -4.34 17.65 3.97
CA LEU A 18 -3.30 16.62 3.88
C LEU A 18 -2.44 16.80 2.62
N THR A 19 -1.13 16.90 2.82
CA THR A 19 -0.11 16.88 1.76
C THR A 19 -0.12 15.59 0.95
N GLU A 20 0.33 15.66 -0.30
CA GLU A 20 0.44 14.49 -1.18
C GLU A 20 1.20 13.33 -0.51
N LEU A 21 0.52 12.18 -0.39
CA LEU A 21 1.11 10.95 0.14
C LEU A 21 2.23 10.46 -0.78
N LYS A 22 3.43 10.27 -0.22
CA LYS A 22 4.62 9.89 -1.01
C LYS A 22 4.67 8.39 -1.27
N GLN A 23 4.64 7.58 -0.20
CA GLN A 23 4.77 6.12 -0.27
C GLN A 23 3.79 5.44 0.69
N MET A 24 3.56 4.15 0.45
CA MET A 24 2.82 3.27 1.35
C MET A 24 3.75 2.17 1.87
N THR A 25 3.78 1.99 3.19
CA THR A 25 4.59 0.96 3.85
C THR A 25 3.80 0.21 4.93
N LEU A 26 4.13 -1.07 5.07
CA LEU A 26 3.65 -1.96 6.14
C LEU A 26 4.69 -2.09 7.27
N ASP A 27 5.90 -1.58 7.06
CA ASP A 27 7.00 -1.64 8.03
C ASP A 27 7.21 -0.27 8.67
N SER A 28 6.91 -0.18 9.96
CA SER A 28 7.05 1.04 10.76
C SER A 28 8.48 1.57 10.80
N ARG A 29 9.49 0.75 10.51
CA ARG A 29 10.91 1.17 10.47
C ARG A 29 11.27 1.93 9.20
N GLN A 30 10.42 1.89 8.18
CA GLN A 30 10.64 2.52 6.88
C GLN A 30 9.77 3.77 6.68
N VAL A 31 8.99 4.16 7.69
CA VAL A 31 8.08 5.30 7.59
C VAL A 31 8.89 6.59 7.48
N GLN A 32 8.46 7.48 6.60
CA GLN A 32 9.01 8.81 6.49
C GLN A 32 7.91 9.88 6.57
N ALA A 33 8.34 11.12 6.75
CA ALA A 33 7.44 12.27 6.74
C ALA A 33 6.62 12.35 5.45
N GLY A 34 5.30 12.20 5.58
CA GLY A 34 4.35 12.21 4.46
C GLY A 34 3.93 10.84 3.93
N ASP A 35 4.35 9.74 4.57
CA ASP A 35 3.99 8.39 4.14
C ASP A 35 2.65 7.91 4.71
N LEU A 36 2.06 6.94 4.02
CA LEU A 36 0.93 6.13 4.46
C LEU A 36 1.46 4.87 5.15
N PHE A 37 1.24 4.75 6.46
CA PHE A 37 1.57 3.52 7.18
C PHE A 37 0.34 2.62 7.31
N VAL A 38 0.50 1.33 7.10
CA VAL A 38 -0.58 0.34 7.23
C VAL A 38 -0.26 -0.64 8.35
N ALA A 39 -1.06 -0.60 9.40
CA ALA A 39 -0.96 -1.45 10.58
C ALA A 39 -1.96 -2.61 10.49
N LEU A 40 -1.53 -3.73 9.91
CA LEU A 40 -2.31 -4.97 9.84
C LEU A 40 -2.21 -5.78 11.14
N LYS A 41 -3.27 -6.49 11.49
CA LYS A 41 -3.29 -7.53 12.53
C LYS A 41 -2.75 -8.83 11.91
N GLY A 42 -1.42 -8.95 11.87
CA GLY A 42 -0.75 -10.14 11.35
C GLY A 42 -0.94 -11.37 12.24
N HIS A 43 -0.68 -12.56 11.67
CA HIS A 43 -0.79 -13.83 12.40
C HIS A 43 0.26 -14.01 13.51
N GLN A 44 1.47 -13.43 13.32
CA GLN A 44 2.56 -13.53 14.30
C GLN A 44 2.76 -12.23 15.10
N VAL A 45 2.53 -11.08 14.46
CA VAL A 45 2.78 -9.76 15.05
C VAL A 45 1.62 -8.84 14.69
N ASP A 46 1.09 -8.16 15.71
CA ASP A 46 0.11 -7.10 15.54
C ASP A 46 0.81 -5.79 15.18
N GLY A 47 0.59 -5.33 13.94
CA GLY A 47 1.16 -4.10 13.39
C GLY A 47 0.66 -2.83 14.09
N ARG A 48 -0.49 -2.89 14.76
CA ARG A 48 -1.09 -1.76 15.49
C ARG A 48 -0.20 -1.31 16.65
N LYS A 49 0.64 -2.20 17.18
CA LYS A 49 1.62 -1.88 18.23
C LYS A 49 2.67 -0.85 17.79
N PHE A 50 2.88 -0.68 16.48
CA PHE A 50 3.88 0.24 15.94
C PHE A 50 3.31 1.58 15.49
N ILE A 51 2.01 1.83 15.69
CA ILE A 51 1.37 3.10 15.36
C ILE A 51 2.07 4.29 16.04
N PRO A 52 2.42 4.26 17.36
CA PRO A 52 3.12 5.38 17.99
C PRO A 52 4.45 5.73 17.30
N ASN A 53 5.21 4.72 16.87
CA ASN A 53 6.48 4.90 16.17
C ASN A 53 6.25 5.54 14.78
N ALA A 54 5.24 5.09 14.04
CA ALA A 54 4.90 5.70 12.76
C ALA A 54 4.45 7.17 12.89
N ILE A 55 3.74 7.51 13.97
CA ILE A 55 3.38 8.91 14.29
C ILE A 55 4.65 9.73 14.54
N GLU A 56 5.59 9.22 15.35
CA GLU A 56 6.86 9.90 15.64
C GLU A 56 7.74 10.11 14.39
N GLN A 57 7.71 9.16 13.46
CA GLN A 57 8.41 9.26 12.18
C GLN A 57 7.73 10.21 11.17
N GLY A 58 6.54 10.73 11.50
CA GLY A 58 5.83 11.72 10.69
C GLY A 58 4.95 11.13 9.60
N ALA A 59 4.40 9.93 9.78
CA ALA A 59 3.36 9.41 8.90
C ALA A 59 2.25 10.47 8.71
N ALA A 60 1.79 10.68 7.48
CA ALA A 60 0.67 11.57 7.23
C ALA A 60 -0.66 10.91 7.61
N ILE A 61 -0.78 9.62 7.28
CA ILE A 61 -1.98 8.83 7.52
C ILE A 61 -1.56 7.43 7.94
N ILE A 62 -2.25 6.90 8.94
CA ILE A 62 -2.09 5.54 9.42
C ILE A 62 -3.42 4.81 9.26
N LEU A 63 -3.41 3.69 8.53
CA LEU A 63 -4.53 2.79 8.42
C LEU A 63 -4.30 1.61 9.36
N ALA A 64 -5.07 1.56 10.44
CA ALA A 64 -5.07 0.44 11.37
C ALA A 64 -6.18 -0.54 10.97
N GLU A 65 -5.90 -1.83 11.00
CA GLU A 65 -6.97 -2.82 10.86
C GLU A 65 -7.95 -2.65 12.04
N ALA A 66 -9.25 -2.66 11.79
CA ALA A 66 -10.24 -2.59 12.86
C ALA A 66 -10.39 -3.95 13.57
N ASP A 67 -10.96 -3.96 14.77
CA ASP A 67 -11.36 -5.22 15.41
C ASP A 67 -12.59 -5.81 14.69
N GLU A 68 -12.83 -7.13 14.84
CA GLU A 68 -13.89 -7.84 14.08
C GLU A 68 -15.30 -7.25 14.32
N ASP A 69 -15.48 -6.60 15.46
CA ASP A 69 -16.75 -6.01 15.89
C ASP A 69 -16.98 -4.58 15.38
N GLN A 70 -16.02 -3.97 14.67
CA GLN A 70 -16.13 -2.63 14.09
C GLN A 70 -16.56 -2.71 12.62
N PRO A 71 -17.81 -2.31 12.27
CA PRO A 71 -18.33 -2.46 10.92
C PRO A 71 -17.92 -1.33 9.96
N GLU A 72 -17.56 -0.17 10.49
CA GLU A 72 -17.36 1.07 9.73
C GLU A 72 -15.93 1.59 9.85
N ILE A 73 -15.56 2.45 8.90
CA ILE A 73 -14.27 3.15 8.89
C ILE A 73 -14.42 4.39 9.74
N GLU A 74 -13.62 4.49 10.79
CA GLU A 74 -13.68 5.61 11.74
C GLU A 74 -12.29 6.01 12.22
N LEU A 75 -12.14 7.23 12.73
CA LEU A 75 -10.94 7.66 13.42
C LEU A 75 -10.73 6.81 14.68
N ASP A 76 -9.53 6.23 14.85
CA ASP A 76 -9.26 5.36 16.00
C ASP A 76 -9.38 6.18 17.31
N PRO A 77 -10.33 5.84 18.20
CA PRO A 77 -10.54 6.59 19.44
C PRO A 77 -9.34 6.53 20.39
N LYS A 78 -8.49 5.50 20.28
CA LYS A 78 -7.26 5.38 21.09
C LYS A 78 -6.26 6.49 20.77
N PHE A 79 -6.34 7.06 19.57
CA PHE A 79 -5.49 8.15 19.08
C PHE A 79 -6.25 9.45 18.91
N ALA A 80 -7.39 9.62 19.60
CA ALA A 80 -8.20 10.83 19.59
C ALA A 80 -7.38 12.12 19.78
N LYS A 81 -6.35 12.10 20.64
CA LYS A 81 -5.45 13.25 20.84
C LYS A 81 -4.76 13.72 19.55
N PHE A 82 -4.33 12.80 18.70
CA PHE A 82 -3.72 13.10 17.39
C PHE A 82 -4.78 13.38 16.32
N ASN A 83 -5.93 12.71 16.42
CA ASN A 83 -7.01 12.87 15.46
C ASN A 83 -7.76 14.21 15.60
N LEU A 84 -7.92 14.74 16.82
CA LEU A 84 -8.60 16.00 17.09
C LEU A 84 -7.68 17.23 17.00
N ASP A 85 -6.37 17.05 17.10
CA ASP A 85 -5.41 18.14 16.93
C ASP A 85 -5.28 18.49 15.44
N ARG A 86 -5.67 19.72 15.07
CA ARG A 86 -5.49 20.26 13.70
C ARG A 86 -4.02 20.52 13.37
N THR A 87 -3.17 20.63 14.39
CA THR A 87 -1.72 20.80 14.24
C THR A 87 -1.02 19.46 14.06
N ALA A 88 -1.67 18.35 14.43
CA ALA A 88 -1.09 17.02 14.28
C ALA A 88 -1.05 16.62 12.80
N CYS A 89 0.15 16.37 12.31
CA CYS A 89 0.41 15.97 10.93
C CYS A 89 -0.03 14.55 10.60
N CYS A 90 -0.55 13.79 11.57
CA CYS A 90 -0.88 12.37 11.43
C CYS A 90 -2.31 12.06 11.88
N LYS A 91 -3.07 11.36 11.04
CA LYS A 91 -4.39 10.80 11.39
C LYS A 91 -4.34 9.28 11.42
N VAL A 92 -4.97 8.69 12.44
CA VAL A 92 -5.09 7.24 12.59
C VAL A 92 -6.53 6.83 12.34
N VAL A 93 -6.73 6.00 11.32
CA VAL A 93 -8.04 5.52 10.85
C VAL A 93 -8.11 4.02 11.03
N SER A 94 -9.15 3.55 11.72
CA SER A 94 -9.49 2.14 11.83
C SER A 94 -10.30 1.71 10.61
N VAL A 95 -9.86 0.63 9.95
CA VAL A 95 -10.45 0.13 8.70
C VAL A 95 -10.81 -1.35 8.84
N PRO A 96 -12.09 -1.73 8.70
CA PRO A 96 -12.51 -3.12 8.76
C PRO A 96 -12.04 -3.88 7.52
N ARG A 97 -11.57 -5.12 7.72
CA ARG A 97 -11.08 -6.00 6.66
C ARG A 97 -9.98 -5.35 5.80
N LEU A 98 -9.13 -4.53 6.42
CA LEU A 98 -8.02 -3.82 5.79
C LEU A 98 -7.12 -4.71 4.89
N PRO A 99 -6.80 -5.97 5.22
CA PRO A 99 -6.03 -6.84 4.33
C PRO A 99 -6.67 -7.05 2.94
N LYS A 100 -8.00 -7.05 2.86
CA LYS A 100 -8.73 -7.20 1.59
C LYS A 100 -8.70 -5.92 0.76
N LEU A 101 -8.74 -4.76 1.43
CA LEU A 101 -8.74 -3.44 0.80
C LEU A 101 -7.33 -2.97 0.42
N LEU A 102 -6.28 -3.60 1.00
CA LEU A 102 -4.88 -3.22 0.78
C LEU A 102 -4.52 -3.10 -0.70
N SER A 103 -4.93 -4.08 -1.51
CA SER A 103 -4.63 -4.10 -2.95
C SER A 103 -5.29 -2.95 -3.70
N GLU A 104 -6.52 -2.60 -3.33
CA GLU A 104 -7.28 -1.50 -3.95
C GLU A 104 -6.70 -0.14 -3.53
N ILE A 105 -6.35 0.02 -2.25
CA ILE A 105 -5.70 1.21 -1.69
C ILE A 105 -4.33 1.43 -2.35
N ALA A 106 -3.52 0.38 -2.46
CA ALA A 106 -2.22 0.44 -3.14
C ALA A 106 -2.39 0.78 -4.63
N GLY A 107 -3.37 0.18 -5.30
CA GLY A 107 -3.72 0.51 -6.68
C GLY A 107 -4.07 1.99 -6.85
N ALA A 108 -4.94 2.52 -5.99
CA ALA A 108 -5.34 3.93 -6.02
C ALA A 108 -4.16 4.89 -5.78
N LEU A 109 -3.25 4.55 -4.87
CA LEU A 109 -2.06 5.34 -4.55
C LEU A 109 -1.04 5.32 -5.70
N TYR A 110 -0.71 4.15 -6.23
CA TYR A 110 0.32 3.99 -7.27
C TYR A 110 -0.22 4.11 -8.71
N HIS A 111 -1.38 4.75 -8.90
CA HIS A 111 -2.00 4.98 -10.20
C HIS A 111 -2.28 3.72 -11.02
N ASN A 112 -2.69 2.63 -10.35
CA ASN A 112 -3.10 1.36 -10.96
C ASN A 112 -2.08 0.89 -12.03
N PRO A 113 -0.85 0.54 -11.62
CA PRO A 113 0.24 0.24 -12.55
C PRO A 113 -0.10 -0.93 -13.50
N SER A 114 -0.95 -1.86 -13.05
CA SER A 114 -1.47 -2.97 -13.85
C SER A 114 -2.26 -2.54 -15.09
N HIS A 115 -2.85 -1.33 -15.12
CA HIS A 115 -3.56 -0.83 -16.31
C HIS A 115 -2.62 -0.27 -17.38
N LYS A 116 -1.36 0.00 -17.04
CA LYS A 116 -0.34 0.54 -17.96
C LYS A 116 0.57 -0.56 -18.52
N LEU A 117 0.40 -1.80 -18.07
CA LEU A 117 1.26 -2.94 -18.38
C LEU A 117 0.40 -4.16 -18.69
N THR A 118 0.77 -4.94 -19.70
CA THR A 118 0.14 -6.24 -19.94
C THR A 118 0.62 -7.24 -18.90
N LEU A 119 -0.26 -7.65 -17.96
CA LEU A 119 0.04 -8.60 -16.89
C LEU A 119 -0.40 -10.02 -17.28
N ALA A 120 0.54 -10.98 -17.26
CA ALA A 120 0.26 -12.40 -17.44
C ALA A 120 0.49 -13.17 -16.12
N GLY A 121 -0.59 -13.70 -15.53
CA GLY A 121 -0.51 -14.51 -14.31
C GLY A 121 -0.30 -16.00 -14.63
N ILE A 122 0.75 -16.60 -14.08
CA ILE A 122 1.06 -18.03 -14.30
C ILE A 122 0.87 -18.78 -12.99
N THR A 123 -0.15 -19.63 -12.95
CA THR A 123 -0.46 -20.52 -11.82
C THR A 123 -0.24 -21.99 -12.21
N GLY A 124 -0.01 -22.85 -11.21
CA GLY A 124 0.24 -24.28 -11.40
C GLY A 124 1.26 -24.83 -10.42
N THR A 125 1.23 -26.13 -10.15
CA THR A 125 2.12 -26.74 -9.15
C THR A 125 3.58 -26.72 -9.63
N ASN A 126 3.80 -26.94 -10.93
CA ASN A 126 5.12 -26.98 -11.56
C ASN A 126 5.21 -26.02 -12.76
N GLY A 127 6.42 -25.63 -13.15
CA GLY A 127 6.68 -24.90 -14.41
C GLY A 127 6.40 -23.39 -14.39
N LYS A 128 5.81 -22.84 -13.32
CA LYS A 128 5.49 -21.40 -13.21
C LYS A 128 6.67 -20.49 -13.59
N THR A 129 7.82 -20.72 -12.97
CA THR A 129 9.04 -19.92 -13.17
C THR A 129 9.55 -20.04 -14.60
N THR A 130 9.59 -21.26 -15.14
CA THR A 130 10.07 -21.53 -16.51
C THR A 130 9.18 -20.85 -17.54
N THR A 131 7.86 -21.02 -17.42
CA THR A 131 6.89 -20.37 -18.33
C THR A 131 6.98 -18.85 -18.24
N ALA A 132 7.15 -18.29 -17.04
CA ALA A 132 7.28 -16.84 -16.86
C ALA A 132 8.54 -16.29 -17.54
N GLN A 133 9.67 -17.00 -17.42
CA GLN A 133 10.92 -16.60 -18.06
C GLN A 133 10.89 -16.76 -19.59
N LEU A 134 10.25 -17.81 -20.12
CA LEU A 134 10.11 -18.00 -21.56
C LEU A 134 9.22 -16.91 -22.18
N LEU A 135 8.09 -16.59 -21.52
CA LEU A 135 7.19 -15.54 -21.97
C LEU A 135 7.88 -14.18 -22.03
N ALA A 136 8.64 -13.83 -20.99
CA ALA A 136 9.40 -12.58 -20.94
C ALA A 136 10.49 -12.52 -22.03
N GLN A 137 11.26 -13.60 -22.20
CA GLN A 137 12.28 -13.67 -23.24
C GLN A 137 11.70 -13.53 -24.65
N TRP A 138 10.61 -14.23 -24.96
CA TRP A 138 9.93 -14.11 -26.25
C TRP A 138 9.40 -12.70 -26.50
N HIS A 139 8.77 -12.09 -25.50
CA HIS A 139 8.28 -10.71 -25.65
C HIS A 139 9.42 -9.71 -25.89
N ASN A 140 10.57 -9.90 -25.24
CA ASN A 140 11.75 -9.05 -25.48
C ASN A 140 12.37 -9.26 -26.85
N LEU A 141 12.45 -10.50 -27.34
CA LEU A 141 12.94 -10.81 -28.68
C LEU A 141 12.09 -10.15 -29.77
N LEU A 142 10.80 -9.94 -29.50
CA LEU A 142 9.87 -9.21 -30.37
C LEU A 142 9.96 -7.68 -30.22
N GLY A 143 10.93 -7.16 -29.45
CA GLY A 143 11.16 -5.72 -29.24
C GLY A 143 10.33 -5.09 -28.12
N GLY A 144 9.56 -5.90 -27.39
CA GLY A 144 8.82 -5.46 -26.20
C GLY A 144 9.71 -5.32 -24.97
N LYS A 145 9.22 -4.63 -23.92
CA LYS A 145 9.86 -4.59 -22.61
C LYS A 145 9.08 -5.47 -21.63
N SER A 146 9.75 -6.38 -20.95
CA SER A 146 9.11 -7.28 -19.99
C SER A 146 9.81 -7.29 -18.64
N ALA A 147 9.04 -7.59 -17.59
CA ALA A 147 9.54 -7.88 -16.27
C ALA A 147 8.89 -9.17 -15.76
N VAL A 148 9.68 -9.98 -15.05
CA VAL A 148 9.20 -11.20 -14.40
C VAL A 148 9.20 -10.98 -12.91
N MET A 149 8.08 -11.28 -12.26
CA MET A 149 7.96 -11.29 -10.81
C MET A 149 7.65 -12.71 -10.36
N GLY A 150 8.52 -13.31 -9.56
CA GLY A 150 8.39 -14.70 -9.12
C GLY A 150 9.38 -15.09 -8.04
N THR A 151 9.41 -16.38 -7.69
CA THR A 151 10.10 -16.92 -6.51
C THR A 151 11.61 -16.64 -6.45
N ILE A 152 12.26 -16.48 -7.60
CA ILE A 152 13.72 -16.32 -7.68
C ILE A 152 14.11 -14.84 -7.56
N ALA A 153 13.40 -13.95 -8.25
CA ALA A 153 13.64 -12.50 -8.22
C ALA A 153 12.55 -11.76 -9.00
N THR A 154 12.43 -10.46 -8.74
CA THR A 154 11.80 -9.52 -9.67
C THR A 154 12.87 -9.03 -10.63
N VAL A 155 12.81 -9.46 -11.89
CA VAL A 155 13.82 -9.14 -12.91
C VAL A 155 13.17 -8.26 -13.97
N CYS A 156 13.63 -7.01 -14.06
CA CYS A 156 13.45 -6.21 -15.27
C CYS A 156 14.51 -6.63 -16.27
N THR A 157 14.08 -7.15 -17.42
CA THR A 157 14.98 -7.70 -18.44
C THR A 157 15.67 -6.63 -19.28
N ASP A 158 15.34 -5.36 -19.05
CA ASP A 158 15.90 -4.22 -19.77
C ASP A 158 16.59 -3.26 -18.80
N LYS A 159 17.72 -2.66 -19.21
CA LYS A 159 18.42 -1.62 -18.46
C LYS A 159 17.46 -0.46 -18.25
N CYS A 160 16.76 -0.46 -17.12
CA CYS A 160 15.96 0.66 -16.68
C CYS A 160 16.94 1.81 -16.43
N LYS A 161 17.14 2.66 -17.44
CA LYS A 161 17.84 3.94 -17.28
C LYS A 161 17.10 4.66 -16.16
N LYS A 162 17.72 4.74 -14.99
CA LYS A 162 17.36 5.66 -13.92
C LYS A 162 17.17 7.03 -14.57
N ARG A 163 15.93 7.51 -14.60
CA ARG A 163 15.60 8.92 -14.73
C ARG A 163 14.99 9.34 -13.41
#